data_AF-A0A3B0BQV5-F1
#
_entry.id   AF-A0A3B0BQV5-F1
#
_cell.length_a   1.000
_cell.length_b   1.000
_cell.length_c   1.000
_cell.angle_alpha   90.00
_cell.angle_beta   90.00
_cell.angle_gamma   90.00
#
_symmetry.space_group_name_H-M   'P 1'
#
loop_
_entity.id
_entity.type
_entity.pdbx_description
1 polymer ?
#
loop_
_entity_poly.entity_id
_entity_poly.type
_entity_poly.pdbx_seq_one_letter_code
_entity_poly.pdbx_strand_id
1 'polypeptide(L)'
;MATADTVHDGRRTPFRAPLALLLAVLLLAPPLAAVAVRGRHAPFGDRLTVHAAAHAARPADAPRVRVVRGGLEAYDPGTGARRWTYAREGHRPLQTARPARGGAVALWDDGLVTGTALRGGALTVWHRGVPGAGGRAARGALHLLGTPPGAVAVVTPRLVTAYGPADGDLRWHREAGPGCAFDPARTAHRAGLLLIARHCAPGTPWTTGIAALSATSPAA
;
A
#
# COMPACT_ATOMS: atom_id res chain seq x y z
N MET A 1 17.91 -41.44 89.03
CA MET A 1 18.77 -40.30 88.65
C MET A 1 18.49 -40.03 87.17
N ALA A 2 17.53 -39.16 86.82
CA ALA A 2 17.57 -37.68 86.87
C ALA A 2 18.68 -37.17 85.92
N THR A 3 18.48 -36.34 84.88
CA THR A 3 17.49 -35.29 84.51
C THR A 3 17.54 -35.11 82.97
N ALA A 4 16.46 -34.76 82.25
CA ALA A 4 16.02 -33.39 81.87
C ALA A 4 17.13 -32.52 81.24
N ASP A 5 16.97 -31.69 80.20
CA ASP A 5 15.77 -31.04 79.63
C ASP A 5 16.19 -30.18 78.41
N THR A 6 15.22 -29.81 77.56
CA THR A 6 15.10 -28.55 76.75
C THR A 6 16.16 -28.13 75.69
N VAL A 7 15.94 -27.32 74.62
CA VAL A 7 14.84 -26.79 73.75
C VAL A 7 15.47 -25.66 72.88
N HIS A 8 14.90 -25.36 71.69
CA HIS A 8 15.06 -24.13 70.85
C HIS A 8 16.39 -23.93 70.08
N ASP A 9 16.49 -23.32 68.90
CA ASP A 9 15.61 -22.59 67.97
C ASP A 9 16.30 -22.63 66.59
N GLY A 10 15.55 -22.48 65.49
CA GLY A 10 16.11 -22.60 64.15
C GLY A 10 15.19 -22.15 63.03
N ARG A 11 14.42 -21.08 63.23
CA ARG A 11 13.82 -20.31 62.11
C ARG A 11 14.92 -19.90 61.12
N ARG A 12 14.68 -20.15 59.82
CA ARG A 12 14.56 -19.12 58.76
C ARG A 12 14.55 -19.78 57.38
N THR A 13 13.36 -19.82 56.77
CA THR A 13 13.22 -19.79 55.31
C THR A 13 13.71 -18.43 54.80
N PRO A 14 14.42 -18.40 53.66
CA PRO A 14 13.94 -17.54 52.57
C PRO A 14 14.30 -18.07 51.18
N PHE A 15 13.47 -18.93 50.58
CA PHE A 15 13.53 -19.26 49.15
C PHE A 15 12.55 -18.41 48.32
N ARG A 16 12.35 -17.14 48.69
CA ARG A 16 11.51 -16.17 47.94
C ARG A 16 12.30 -15.05 47.26
N ALA A 17 13.62 -15.19 47.16
CA ALA A 17 14.47 -14.21 46.46
C ALA A 17 14.64 -14.41 44.94
N PRO A 18 14.53 -15.61 44.32
CA PRO A 18 14.88 -15.73 42.90
C PRO A 18 13.74 -15.30 41.96
N LEU A 19 12.48 -15.31 42.41
CA LEU A 19 11.33 -14.99 41.56
C LEU A 19 11.17 -13.47 41.34
N ALA A 20 11.45 -12.65 42.35
CA ALA A 20 11.38 -11.20 42.25
C ALA A 20 12.46 -10.63 41.32
N LEU A 21 13.63 -11.26 41.27
CA LEU A 21 14.73 -10.85 40.39
C LEU A 21 14.44 -11.20 38.92
N LEU A 22 13.78 -12.34 38.66
CA LEU A 22 13.35 -12.73 37.30
C LEU A 22 12.28 -11.80 36.71
N LEU A 23 11.35 -11.30 37.54
CA LEU A 23 10.34 -10.32 37.11
C LEU A 23 10.93 -8.93 36.83
N ALA A 24 11.94 -8.51 37.59
CA ALA A 24 12.62 -7.23 37.36
C ALA A 24 13.41 -7.21 36.04
N VAL A 25 13.99 -8.33 35.61
CA VAL A 25 14.71 -8.44 34.33
C VAL A 25 13.74 -8.41 33.14
N LEU A 26 12.54 -8.98 33.27
CA LEU A 26 11.52 -8.92 32.19
C LEU A 26 10.93 -7.51 32.00
N LEU A 27 10.87 -6.68 33.04
CA LEU A 27 10.37 -5.30 32.98
C LEU A 27 11.39 -4.30 32.40
N LEU A 28 12.66 -4.71 32.26
CA LEU A 28 13.73 -3.93 31.62
C LEU A 28 14.03 -4.40 30.18
N ALA A 29 13.16 -5.23 29.60
CA ALA A 29 13.24 -5.52 28.17
C ALA A 29 13.04 -4.19 27.40
N PRO A 30 14.04 -3.72 26.64
CA PRO A 30 13.87 -2.53 25.83
C PRO A 30 12.72 -2.79 24.85
N PRO A 31 11.88 -1.78 24.52
CA PRO A 31 10.88 -1.97 23.48
C PRO A 31 11.62 -2.45 22.24
N LEU A 32 11.28 -3.65 21.76
CA LEU A 32 11.86 -4.24 20.56
C LEU A 32 11.84 -3.17 19.48
N ALA A 33 13.02 -2.59 19.24
CA ALA A 33 13.18 -1.52 18.29
C ALA A 33 12.69 -2.08 16.95
N ALA A 34 11.74 -1.38 16.33
CA ALA A 34 11.29 -1.70 14.98
C ALA A 34 12.55 -1.85 14.12
N VAL A 35 12.80 -3.05 13.59
CA VAL A 35 13.88 -3.26 12.63
C VAL A 35 13.42 -2.58 11.34
N ALA A 36 13.78 -1.31 11.20
CA ALA A 36 13.70 -0.62 9.93
C ALA A 36 14.80 -1.19 9.04
N VAL A 37 14.48 -2.20 8.24
CA VAL A 37 15.35 -2.61 7.13
C VAL A 37 15.36 -1.46 6.12
N ARG A 38 16.26 -0.50 6.33
CA ARG A 38 16.54 0.59 5.39
C ARG A 38 17.50 0.06 4.34
N GLY A 39 16.97 -0.55 3.29
CA GLY A 39 17.72 -0.74 2.05
C GLY A 39 18.04 0.64 1.47
N ARG A 40 19.25 1.16 1.69
CA ARG A 40 19.74 2.36 1.00
C ARG A 40 20.17 1.89 -0.39
N HIS A 41 19.59 2.47 -1.44
CA HIS A 41 19.72 2.14 -2.88
C HIS A 41 18.61 1.24 -3.46
N ALA A 42 17.35 1.55 -3.17
CA ALA A 42 16.30 1.22 -4.13
C ALA A 42 16.39 2.21 -5.31
N PRO A 43 16.38 1.77 -6.59
CA PRO A 43 16.57 2.62 -7.76
C PRO A 43 15.59 3.81 -7.85
N PHE A 44 14.45 3.74 -7.15
CA PHE A 44 13.41 4.77 -7.13
C PHE A 44 13.34 5.58 -5.82
N GLY A 45 14.38 5.49 -4.97
CA GLY A 45 14.42 6.19 -3.68
C GLY A 45 13.39 5.66 -2.67
N ASP A 46 13.01 4.39 -2.80
CA ASP A 46 11.98 3.77 -1.97
C ASP A 46 12.39 3.65 -0.51
N ARG A 47 11.46 3.99 0.38
CA ARG A 47 11.59 3.82 1.83
C ARG A 47 10.40 3.01 2.32
N LEU A 48 10.66 1.74 2.60
CA LEU A 48 9.69 0.77 3.06
C LEU A 48 9.88 0.51 4.55
N THR A 49 8.79 0.35 5.29
CA THR A 49 8.85 -0.10 6.68
C THR A 49 7.66 -1.01 6.96
N VAL A 50 7.94 -2.18 7.51
CA VAL A 50 6.94 -3.08 8.09
C VAL A 50 7.00 -2.91 9.59
N HIS A 51 5.85 -2.70 10.22
CA HIS A 51 5.74 -2.49 11.65
C HIS A 51 5.32 -3.78 12.36
N ALA A 52 5.63 -3.91 13.65
CA ALA A 52 5.31 -5.10 14.45
C ALA A 52 3.81 -5.48 14.42
N ALA A 53 2.92 -4.48 14.38
CA ALA A 53 1.48 -4.71 14.28
C ALA A 53 1.07 -5.43 12.98
N ALA A 54 1.90 -5.41 11.93
CA ALA A 54 1.66 -6.20 10.73
C ALA A 54 1.84 -7.70 10.96
N HIS A 55 2.72 -8.11 11.87
CA HIS A 55 2.97 -9.51 12.20
C HIS A 55 1.96 -10.06 13.22
N ALA A 56 1.42 -9.19 14.07
CA ALA A 56 0.37 -9.55 15.02
C ALA A 56 -1.04 -9.62 14.39
N ALA A 57 -1.22 -9.02 13.21
CA ALA A 57 -2.53 -8.94 12.57
C ALA A 57 -2.96 -10.28 11.95
N ARG A 58 -4.26 -10.60 12.09
CA ARG A 58 -4.83 -11.76 11.41
C ARG A 58 -5.05 -11.45 9.92
N PRO A 59 -5.00 -12.46 9.02
CA PRO A 59 -5.26 -12.26 7.60
C PRO A 59 -6.64 -11.64 7.29
N ALA A 60 -7.64 -11.88 8.14
CA ALA A 60 -8.98 -11.32 8.00
C ALA A 60 -9.04 -9.81 8.25
N ASP A 61 -8.13 -9.28 9.06
CA ASP A 61 -8.09 -7.88 9.46
C ASP A 61 -7.43 -7.07 8.36
N ALA A 62 -8.18 -6.64 7.34
CA ALA A 62 -7.62 -5.86 6.25
C ALA A 62 -7.26 -4.44 6.74
N PRO A 63 -6.00 -3.98 6.58
CA PRO A 63 -5.68 -2.62 6.97
C PRO A 63 -6.32 -1.62 6.00
N ARG A 64 -6.56 -0.42 6.50
CA ARG A 64 -6.90 0.75 5.68
C ARG A 64 -5.62 1.41 5.22
N VAL A 65 -5.63 1.98 4.02
CA VAL A 65 -4.48 2.72 3.47
C VAL A 65 -4.84 4.19 3.39
N ARG A 66 -3.94 5.10 3.76
CA ARG A 66 -4.10 6.54 3.54
C ARG A 66 -2.87 7.15 2.89
N VAL A 67 -3.09 8.26 2.20
CA VAL A 67 -2.00 9.15 1.78
C VAL A 67 -1.53 9.95 2.99
N VAL A 68 -0.23 9.99 3.19
CA VAL A 68 0.46 10.82 4.17
C VAL A 68 1.48 11.69 3.46
N ARG A 69 2.08 12.65 4.18
CA ARG A 69 3.11 13.52 3.61
C ARG A 69 4.26 12.70 3.02
N GLY A 70 4.38 12.70 1.69
CA GLY A 70 5.44 12.01 0.96
C GLY A 70 5.28 10.48 0.83
N GLY A 71 4.09 9.92 1.12
CA GLY A 71 3.93 8.48 0.99
C GLY A 71 2.56 7.92 1.33
N LEU A 72 2.54 6.60 1.53
CA LEU A 72 1.39 5.78 1.88
C LEU A 72 1.61 5.14 3.25
N GLU A 73 0.52 5.01 3.99
CA GLU A 73 0.51 4.31 5.27
C GLU A 73 -0.67 3.35 5.30
N ALA A 74 -0.41 2.09 5.60
CA ALA A 74 -1.44 1.16 6.02
C ALA A 74 -1.53 1.10 7.54
N TYR A 75 -2.75 1.16 8.05
CA TYR A 75 -3.04 1.14 9.47
C TYR A 75 -4.24 0.25 9.77
N ASP A 76 -4.27 -0.25 11.00
CA ASP A 76 -5.42 -0.97 11.54
C ASP A 76 -6.55 0.01 11.86
N PRO A 77 -7.77 -0.18 11.33
CA PRO A 77 -8.85 0.78 11.52
C PRO A 77 -9.40 0.82 12.96
N GLY A 78 -9.25 -0.26 13.74
CA GLY A 78 -9.76 -0.31 15.11
C GLY A 78 -8.81 0.34 16.12
N THR A 79 -7.51 0.14 15.93
CA THR A 79 -6.46 0.59 16.87
C THR A 79 -5.66 1.79 16.37
N GLY A 80 -5.72 2.10 15.08
CA GLY A 80 -4.85 3.09 14.44
C GLY A 80 -3.39 2.64 14.27
N ALA A 81 -3.04 1.43 14.70
CA ALA A 81 -1.68 0.93 14.66
C ALA A 81 -1.18 0.80 13.22
N ARG A 82 0.02 1.33 12.94
CA ARG A 82 0.64 1.23 11.61
C ARG A 82 1.02 -0.21 11.32
N ARG A 83 0.74 -0.66 10.11
CA ARG A 83 1.17 -1.97 9.61
C ARG A 83 2.35 -1.83 8.66
N TRP A 84 2.27 -0.92 7.72
CA TRP A 84 3.40 -0.60 6.87
C TRP A 84 3.35 0.85 6.39
N THR A 85 4.52 1.38 6.05
CA THR A 85 4.66 2.66 5.37
C THR A 85 5.50 2.50 4.12
N TYR A 86 5.13 3.24 3.09
CA TYR A 86 5.89 3.33 1.85
C TYR A 86 6.03 4.79 1.44
N ALA A 87 7.26 5.26 1.25
CA ALA A 87 7.55 6.61 0.78
C ALA A 87 8.58 6.56 -0.35
N ARG A 88 8.59 7.60 -1.19
CA ARG A 88 9.62 7.81 -2.21
C ARG A 88 10.32 9.14 -1.94
N GLU A 89 11.64 9.12 -2.01
CA GLU A 89 12.44 10.32 -1.83
C GLU A 89 12.13 11.36 -2.91
N GLY A 90 11.85 12.61 -2.51
CA GLY A 90 11.56 13.71 -3.43
C GLY A 90 10.17 13.68 -4.09
N HIS A 91 9.38 12.63 -3.88
CA HIS A 91 8.12 12.41 -4.59
C HIS A 91 6.94 12.27 -3.64
N ARG A 92 5.75 12.63 -4.12
CA ARG A 92 4.49 12.43 -3.36
C ARG A 92 3.45 11.69 -4.20
N PRO A 93 2.63 10.84 -3.56
CA PRO A 93 1.50 10.23 -4.24
C PRO A 93 0.43 11.31 -4.50
N LEU A 94 -0.10 11.33 -5.72
CA LEU A 94 -1.20 12.21 -6.14
C LEU A 94 -2.55 11.50 -5.99
N GLN A 95 -2.60 10.21 -6.33
CA GLN A 95 -3.82 9.41 -6.31
C GLN A 95 -3.51 8.02 -5.81
N THR A 96 -4.48 7.38 -5.17
CA THR A 96 -4.33 6.03 -4.62
C THR A 96 -5.57 5.20 -4.84
N ALA A 97 -5.37 3.93 -5.16
CA ALA A 97 -6.39 2.92 -5.33
C ALA A 97 -6.10 1.69 -4.46
N ARG A 98 -7.13 0.93 -4.10
CA ARG A 98 -7.02 -0.27 -3.24
C ARG A 98 -7.63 -1.48 -3.96
N PRO A 99 -6.87 -2.16 -4.83
CA PRO A 99 -7.38 -3.29 -5.62
C PRO A 99 -7.62 -4.56 -4.80
N ALA A 100 -6.96 -4.71 -3.65
CA ALA A 100 -7.09 -5.84 -2.75
C ALA A 100 -6.93 -5.42 -1.28
N ARG A 101 -7.34 -6.30 -0.36
CA ARG A 101 -7.15 -6.11 1.08
C ARG A 101 -5.66 -6.06 1.40
N GLY A 102 -5.22 -4.98 2.05
CA GLY A 102 -3.82 -4.81 2.48
C GLY A 102 -2.83 -4.38 1.40
N GLY A 103 -3.27 -4.22 0.15
CA GLY A 103 -2.48 -3.65 -0.93
C GLY A 103 -2.92 -2.23 -1.28
N ALA A 104 -2.02 -1.49 -1.93
CA ALA A 104 -2.30 -0.15 -2.47
C ALA A 104 -1.63 0.01 -3.83
N VAL A 105 -2.27 0.77 -4.72
CA VAL A 105 -1.62 1.31 -5.92
C VAL A 105 -1.62 2.82 -5.82
N ALA A 106 -0.51 3.45 -6.16
CA ALA A 106 -0.36 4.90 -6.13
C ALA A 106 0.18 5.42 -7.45
N LEU A 107 -0.37 6.55 -7.90
CA LEU A 107 0.19 7.37 -8.97
C LEU A 107 0.95 8.54 -8.32
N TRP A 108 2.22 8.69 -8.66
CA TRP A 108 3.15 9.68 -8.12
C TRP A 108 3.28 10.91 -9.01
N ASP A 109 3.78 12.01 -8.46
CA ASP A 109 3.93 13.30 -9.15
C ASP A 109 4.91 13.32 -10.32
N ASP A 110 5.84 12.36 -10.36
CA ASP A 110 6.73 12.11 -11.48
C ASP A 110 6.14 11.18 -12.56
N GLY A 111 4.90 10.73 -12.38
CA GLY A 111 4.23 9.83 -13.32
C GLY A 111 4.60 8.35 -13.14
N LEU A 112 5.31 8.01 -12.06
CA LEU A 112 5.49 6.62 -11.67
C LEU A 112 4.19 6.07 -11.06
N VAL A 113 3.89 4.81 -11.35
CA VAL A 113 2.83 4.03 -10.71
C VAL A 113 3.49 2.94 -9.91
N THR A 114 3.03 2.75 -8.68
CA THR A 114 3.56 1.71 -7.80
C THR A 114 2.45 0.90 -7.20
N GLY A 115 2.59 -0.43 -7.14
CA GLY A 115 1.75 -1.26 -6.31
C GLY A 115 2.53 -1.82 -5.14
N THR A 116 1.96 -1.71 -3.96
CA THR A 116 2.52 -2.15 -2.69
C THR A 116 1.62 -3.22 -2.09
N ALA A 117 2.18 -4.35 -1.68
CA ALA A 117 1.44 -5.42 -1.04
C ALA A 117 2.28 -6.06 0.07
N LEU A 118 1.63 -6.41 1.18
CA LEU A 118 2.25 -7.22 2.23
C LEU A 118 1.90 -8.69 1.99
N ARG A 119 2.89 -9.54 1.71
CA ARG A 119 2.73 -10.99 1.49
C ARG A 119 3.69 -11.76 2.37
N GLY A 120 3.17 -12.69 3.18
CA GLY A 120 4.01 -13.51 4.07
C GLY A 120 4.90 -12.70 5.02
N GLY A 121 4.44 -11.52 5.45
CA GLY A 121 5.23 -10.60 6.30
C GLY A 121 6.24 -9.72 5.56
N ALA A 122 6.47 -9.94 4.26
CA ALA A 122 7.33 -9.12 3.43
C ALA A 122 6.51 -8.08 2.63
N LEU A 123 7.01 -6.84 2.56
CA LEU A 123 6.40 -5.78 1.77
C LEU A 123 7.04 -5.77 0.38
N THR A 124 6.25 -6.05 -0.65
CA THR A 124 6.68 -6.03 -2.06
C THR A 124 6.18 -4.78 -2.74
N VAL A 125 7.01 -4.23 -3.64
CA VAL A 125 6.65 -3.08 -4.48
C VAL A 125 7.02 -3.36 -5.92
N TRP A 126 6.10 -3.08 -6.84
CA TRP A 126 6.38 -3.00 -8.27
C TRP A 126 6.25 -1.55 -8.74
N HIS A 127 6.95 -1.20 -9.82
CA HIS A 127 6.97 0.15 -10.39
C HIS A 127 6.72 0.12 -11.90
N ARG A 128 5.97 1.09 -12.42
CA ARG A 128 5.73 1.31 -13.86
C ARG A 128 5.74 2.81 -14.16
N GLY A 129 6.52 3.24 -15.15
CA GLY A 129 6.45 4.62 -15.65
C GLY A 129 5.27 4.78 -16.61
N VAL A 130 4.48 5.84 -16.45
CA VAL A 130 3.38 6.16 -17.38
C VAL A 130 3.69 7.46 -18.12
N PRO A 131 3.92 7.40 -19.45
CA PRO A 131 4.16 8.58 -20.26
C PRO A 131 3.04 9.62 -20.11
N GLY A 132 3.41 10.88 -19.84
CA GLY A 132 2.44 11.98 -19.73
C GLY A 132 1.63 12.02 -18.44
N ALA A 133 1.88 11.13 -17.48
CA ALA A 133 1.22 11.17 -16.17
C ALA A 133 1.91 12.11 -15.16
N GLY A 134 3.21 12.37 -15.33
CA GLY A 134 4.03 13.18 -14.42
C GLY A 134 4.23 14.64 -14.82
N GLY A 135 4.78 15.43 -13.89
CA GLY A 135 5.20 16.81 -14.11
C GLY A 135 4.30 17.87 -13.46
N ARG A 136 4.67 19.15 -13.60
CA ARG A 136 4.02 20.30 -12.95
C ARG A 136 2.51 20.43 -13.23
N ALA A 137 2.03 19.84 -14.33
CA ALA A 137 0.64 19.83 -14.73
C ALA A 137 0.07 18.40 -14.79
N ALA A 138 0.55 17.48 -13.94
CA ALA A 138 0.16 16.06 -13.91
C ALA A 138 -1.33 15.85 -14.25
N ARG A 139 -1.58 15.21 -15.41
CA ARG A 139 -2.93 14.96 -15.94
C ARG A 139 -3.33 13.50 -15.82
N GLY A 140 -2.53 12.65 -15.17
CA GLY A 140 -2.86 11.23 -15.03
C GLY A 140 -4.06 11.02 -14.10
N ALA A 141 -4.94 10.07 -14.44
CA ALA A 141 -6.00 9.60 -13.55
C ALA A 141 -5.93 8.08 -13.35
N LEU A 142 -5.95 7.65 -12.09
CA LEU A 142 -5.82 6.26 -11.65
C LEU A 142 -7.21 5.68 -11.37
N HIS A 143 -7.52 4.55 -12.01
CA HIS A 143 -8.82 3.90 -11.92
C HIS A 143 -8.69 2.40 -11.63
N LEU A 144 -9.59 1.86 -10.80
CA LEU A 144 -9.78 0.42 -10.67
C LEU A 144 -10.81 -0.06 -11.68
N LEU A 145 -10.50 -1.11 -12.42
CA LEU A 145 -11.37 -1.70 -13.43
C LEU A 145 -11.83 -3.09 -13.00
N GLY A 146 -13.13 -3.35 -13.19
CA GLY A 146 -13.75 -4.64 -12.88
C GLY A 146 -13.79 -4.97 -11.38
N THR A 147 -14.15 -6.21 -11.07
CA THR A 147 -14.09 -6.77 -9.72
C THR A 147 -12.70 -7.35 -9.45
N PRO A 148 -12.23 -7.38 -8.19
CA PRO A 148 -10.96 -7.99 -7.83
C PRO A 148 -10.77 -9.40 -8.44
N PRO A 149 -9.59 -9.73 -8.98
CA PRO A 149 -8.37 -8.91 -8.95
C PRO A 149 -8.39 -7.72 -9.92
N GLY A 150 -9.25 -7.72 -10.94
CA GLY A 150 -9.46 -6.58 -11.84
C GLY A 150 -8.19 -6.09 -12.53
N ALA A 151 -8.19 -4.82 -12.91
CA ALA A 151 -7.01 -4.12 -13.41
C ALA A 151 -6.91 -2.72 -12.79
N VAL A 152 -5.72 -2.13 -12.84
CA VAL A 152 -5.54 -0.71 -12.52
C VAL A 152 -5.16 0.02 -13.79
N ALA A 153 -5.99 1.00 -14.18
CA ALA A 153 -5.75 1.82 -15.35
C ALA A 153 -5.21 3.19 -14.96
N VAL A 154 -4.24 3.68 -15.74
CA VAL A 154 -3.83 5.09 -15.73
C VAL A 154 -4.22 5.72 -17.05
N VAL A 155 -5.08 6.74 -16.95
CA VAL A 155 -5.57 7.52 -18.07
C VAL A 155 -4.73 8.78 -18.18
N THR A 156 -4.12 8.99 -19.34
CA THR A 156 -3.45 10.24 -19.72
C THR A 156 -4.08 10.76 -21.01
N PRO A 157 -3.84 12.02 -21.41
CA PRO A 157 -4.45 12.55 -22.63
C PRO A 157 -4.14 11.75 -23.90
N ARG A 158 -2.99 11.05 -23.95
CA ARG A 158 -2.58 10.30 -25.15
C ARG A 158 -2.73 8.79 -25.03
N LEU A 159 -2.72 8.26 -23.81
CA LEU A 159 -2.61 6.82 -23.57
C LEU A 159 -3.41 6.43 -22.33
N VAL A 160 -4.13 5.32 -22.42
CA VAL A 160 -4.57 4.57 -21.26
C VAL A 160 -3.74 3.30 -21.16
N THR A 161 -3.21 3.00 -19.99
CA THR A 161 -2.47 1.77 -19.72
C THR A 161 -3.07 1.05 -18.54
N ALA A 162 -3.31 -0.25 -18.68
CA ALA A 162 -3.83 -1.09 -17.61
C ALA A 162 -2.80 -2.10 -17.14
N TYR A 163 -2.69 -2.24 -15.82
CA TYR A 163 -1.74 -3.12 -15.15
C TYR A 163 -2.47 -4.11 -14.24
N GLY A 164 -1.86 -5.28 -14.05
CA GLY A 164 -2.23 -6.20 -12.99
C GLY A 164 -1.93 -5.56 -11.63
N PRO A 165 -2.88 -5.50 -10.68
CA PRO A 165 -2.63 -4.85 -9.39
C PRO A 165 -1.61 -5.59 -8.52
N ALA A 166 -1.46 -6.90 -8.73
CA ALA A 166 -0.61 -7.78 -7.93
C ALA A 166 0.87 -7.71 -8.31
N ASP A 167 1.16 -7.61 -9.61
CA ASP A 167 2.47 -7.79 -10.24
C ASP A 167 2.93 -6.55 -11.03
N GLY A 168 1.99 -5.65 -11.34
CA GLY A 168 2.22 -4.51 -12.21
C GLY A 168 2.25 -4.89 -13.70
N ASP A 169 1.94 -6.13 -14.07
CA ASP A 169 2.10 -6.61 -15.44
C ASP A 169 1.18 -5.86 -16.38
N LEU A 170 1.72 -5.42 -17.52
CA LEU A 170 0.94 -4.76 -18.55
C LEU A 170 -0.13 -5.72 -19.06
N ARG A 171 -1.39 -5.34 -18.91
CA ARG A 171 -2.53 -6.11 -19.44
C ARG A 171 -2.88 -5.66 -20.84
N TRP A 172 -2.99 -4.35 -21.03
CA TRP A 172 -3.24 -3.72 -22.31
C TRP A 172 -2.92 -2.23 -22.24
N HIS A 173 -2.81 -1.62 -23.41
CA HIS A 173 -2.80 -0.17 -23.55
C HIS A 173 -3.74 0.25 -24.70
N ARG A 174 -4.19 1.51 -24.67
CA ARG A 174 -5.01 2.13 -25.70
C ARG A 174 -4.57 3.55 -25.95
N GLU A 175 -4.16 3.85 -27.17
CA GLU A 175 -3.89 5.22 -27.59
C GLU A 175 -5.18 5.99 -27.86
N ALA A 176 -5.14 7.31 -27.70
CA ALA A 176 -6.28 8.17 -28.01
C ALA A 176 -6.61 8.17 -29.52
N GLY A 177 -5.65 7.80 -30.37
CA GLY A 177 -5.76 7.84 -31.83
C GLY A 177 -5.53 9.25 -32.41
N PRO A 178 -5.34 9.36 -33.73
CA PRO A 178 -5.07 10.63 -34.40
C PRO A 178 -6.17 11.66 -34.17
N GLY A 179 -5.77 12.90 -33.87
CA GLY A 179 -6.71 14.01 -33.68
C GLY A 179 -7.58 13.93 -32.43
N CYS A 180 -7.36 12.95 -31.55
CA CYS A 180 -8.13 12.77 -30.32
C CYS A 180 -7.22 12.80 -29.08
N ALA A 181 -7.81 13.17 -27.95
CA ALA A 181 -7.21 13.07 -26.63
C ALA A 181 -8.23 12.58 -25.61
N PHE A 182 -7.81 11.70 -24.69
CA PHE A 182 -8.61 11.39 -23.51
C PHE A 182 -8.67 12.60 -22.57
N ASP A 183 -9.76 12.71 -21.81
CA ASP A 183 -9.89 13.66 -20.72
C ASP A 183 -9.86 12.92 -19.38
N PRO A 184 -8.69 12.86 -18.71
CA PRO A 184 -8.53 12.14 -17.45
C PRO A 184 -9.37 12.71 -16.31
N ALA A 185 -9.81 13.97 -16.41
CA ALA A 185 -10.66 14.63 -15.42
C ALA A 185 -12.15 14.33 -15.63
N ARG A 186 -12.54 13.79 -16.79
CA ARG A 186 -13.94 13.49 -17.14
C ARG A 186 -14.12 12.00 -17.38
N THR A 187 -14.25 11.27 -16.27
CA THR A 187 -14.42 9.83 -16.23
C THR A 187 -15.63 9.41 -15.40
N ALA A 188 -16.21 8.25 -15.71
CA ALA A 188 -17.31 7.68 -14.95
C ALA A 188 -17.25 6.15 -14.92
N HIS A 189 -17.57 5.53 -13.79
CA HIS A 189 -17.72 4.08 -13.68
C HIS A 189 -19.19 3.68 -13.86
N ARG A 190 -19.47 2.76 -14.80
CA ARG A 190 -20.83 2.22 -15.06
C ARG A 190 -20.75 0.75 -15.46
N ALA A 191 -21.51 -0.10 -14.77
CA ALA A 191 -21.62 -1.54 -15.07
C ALA A 191 -20.27 -2.25 -15.29
N GLY A 192 -19.27 -1.95 -14.46
CA GLY A 192 -17.92 -2.53 -14.57
C GLY A 192 -17.02 -1.91 -15.65
N LEU A 193 -17.53 -0.94 -16.41
CA LEU A 193 -16.79 -0.18 -17.40
C LEU A 193 -16.31 1.16 -16.82
N LEU A 194 -15.15 1.59 -17.29
CA LEU A 194 -14.69 2.97 -17.19
C LEU A 194 -15.04 3.69 -18.50
N LEU A 195 -15.89 4.71 -18.38
CA LEU A 195 -16.20 5.65 -19.45
C LEU A 195 -15.28 6.87 -19.34
N ILE A 196 -14.70 7.28 -20.45
CA ILE A 196 -13.76 8.40 -20.52
C ILE A 196 -14.20 9.32 -21.64
N ALA A 197 -14.38 10.61 -21.33
CA ALA A 197 -14.63 11.60 -22.38
C ALA A 197 -13.38 11.75 -23.27
N ARG A 198 -13.59 11.90 -24.57
CA ARG A 198 -12.55 12.18 -25.56
C ARG A 198 -12.85 13.52 -26.23
N HIS A 199 -11.80 14.31 -26.40
CA HIS A 199 -11.81 15.50 -27.24
C HIS A 199 -11.20 15.13 -28.57
N CYS A 200 -11.97 15.21 -29.65
CA CYS A 200 -11.52 14.87 -31.00
C CYS A 200 -11.63 16.07 -31.94
N ALA A 201 -10.88 16.03 -33.03
CA ALA A 201 -10.91 17.05 -34.06
C ALA A 201 -12.34 17.24 -34.64
N PRO A 202 -12.68 18.45 -35.09
CA PRO A 202 -13.94 18.71 -35.78
C PRO A 202 -14.18 17.72 -36.93
N GLY A 203 -15.43 17.32 -37.14
CA GLY A 203 -15.81 16.36 -38.18
C GLY A 203 -15.67 14.88 -37.79
N THR A 204 -15.10 14.57 -36.62
CA THR A 204 -15.11 13.20 -36.06
C THR A 204 -16.53 12.81 -35.62
N PRO A 205 -17.02 11.58 -35.90
CA PRO A 205 -18.32 11.12 -35.41
C PRO A 205 -18.45 11.27 -33.90
N TRP A 206 -19.60 11.78 -33.44
CA TRP A 206 -19.85 12.07 -32.03
C TRP A 206 -19.68 10.85 -31.10
N THR A 207 -19.93 9.64 -31.62
CA THR A 207 -19.74 8.37 -30.90
C THR A 207 -18.27 8.15 -30.49
N THR A 208 -17.32 8.78 -31.19
CA THR A 208 -15.89 8.74 -30.87
C THR A 208 -15.54 9.57 -29.62
N GLY A 209 -16.45 10.46 -29.21
CA GLY A 209 -16.29 11.37 -28.06
C GLY A 209 -16.29 10.67 -26.69
N ILE A 210 -16.52 9.35 -26.64
CA ILE A 210 -16.44 8.55 -25.42
C ILE A 210 -15.65 7.28 -25.73
N ALA A 211 -14.76 6.89 -24.81
CA ALA A 211 -14.17 5.56 -24.78
C ALA A 211 -14.72 4.77 -23.60
N ALA A 212 -15.06 3.50 -23.83
CA ALA A 212 -15.40 2.55 -22.78
C ALA A 212 -14.24 1.55 -22.61
N LEU A 213 -13.86 1.26 -21.38
CA LEU A 213 -12.76 0.35 -21.05
C LEU A 213 -13.20 -0.63 -19.97
N SER A 214 -12.71 -1.86 -20.05
CA SER A 214 -12.95 -2.92 -19.06
C SER A 214 -11.62 -3.45 -18.51
N ALA A 215 -11.67 -4.31 -17.50
CA ALA A 215 -10.44 -4.90 -16.96
C ALA A 215 -9.69 -5.76 -18.00
N THR A 216 -10.43 -6.46 -18.88
CA THR A 216 -9.88 -7.44 -19.82
C THR A 216 -9.61 -6.86 -21.21
N SER A 217 -10.25 -5.74 -21.57
CA SER A 217 -10.03 -5.11 -22.86
C SER A 217 -10.28 -3.60 -22.82
N PRO A 218 -9.58 -2.83 -23.66
CA PRO A 218 -10.13 -1.57 -24.13
C PRO A 218 -11.33 -1.91 -25.01
N ALA A 219 -12.56 -1.71 -24.53
CA ALA A 219 -13.73 -1.94 -25.38
C ALA A 219 -13.69 -0.97 -26.57
N ALA A 220 -14.21 -1.43 -27.72
CA ALA A 220 -14.21 -0.67 -28.98
C ALA A 220 -14.85 0.72 -28.78
#